data_AF-A0A9E3X1N8-F1
#
_entry.id   AF-A0A9E3X1N8-F1
#
_cell.length_a   1.000
_cell.length_b   1.000
_cell.length_c   1.000
_cell.angle_alpha   90.00
_cell.angle_beta   90.00
_cell.angle_gamma   90.00
#
_symmetry.space_group_name_H-M   'P 1'
#
loop_
_entity.id
_entity.type
_entity.pdbx_description
1 polymer ?
#
loop_
_entity_poly.entity_id
_entity_poly.type
_entity_poly.pdbx_seq_one_letter_code
_entity_poly.pdbx_strand_id
1 'polypeptide(L)'
;MHKRLLELLVDPVSKQPLSLDVIEEAVGQANGEQQILKGSLRGAQTSYPIVNRIPRFVQTEDVGQKQTEESFGYKWQQRDTYDAPNVQAVAQAWLVDRYGFADGDAM
;
A
#
# COMPACT_ATOMS: atom_id res chain seq x y z
N MET A 1 -7.79 -2.13 -1.41
CA MET A 1 -8.50 -2.42 -0.17
C MET A 1 -9.48 -3.53 -0.44
N HIS A 2 -9.51 -4.56 0.41
CA HIS A 2 -10.49 -5.65 0.27
C HIS A 2 -11.88 -5.17 0.65
N LYS A 3 -12.90 -5.36 -0.20
CA LYS A 3 -14.25 -4.79 0.01
C LYS A 3 -14.89 -5.16 1.35
N ARG A 4 -14.68 -6.40 1.83
CA ARG A 4 -15.16 -6.87 3.15
C ARG A 4 -14.65 -6.05 4.34
N LEU A 5 -13.51 -5.37 4.22
CA LEU A 5 -13.03 -4.52 5.31
C LEU A 5 -13.98 -3.37 5.62
N LEU A 6 -14.87 -2.98 4.70
CA LEU A 6 -15.88 -1.96 4.96
C LEU A 6 -16.80 -2.31 6.13
N GLU A 7 -16.98 -3.60 6.45
CA GLU A 7 -17.74 -4.07 7.60
C GLU A 7 -17.06 -3.76 8.95
N LEU A 8 -15.74 -3.53 8.93
CA LEU A 8 -14.91 -3.26 10.11
C LEU A 8 -14.47 -1.80 10.19
N LEU A 9 -14.42 -1.09 9.07
CA LEU A 9 -13.90 0.27 9.00
C LEU A 9 -14.94 1.30 9.45
N VAL A 10 -14.51 2.23 10.28
CA VAL A 10 -15.32 3.34 10.81
C VAL A 10 -14.55 4.65 10.68
N ASP A 11 -15.27 5.77 10.78
CA ASP A 11 -14.66 7.08 10.89
C ASP A 11 -13.77 7.13 12.15
N PRO A 12 -12.47 7.42 12.03
CA PRO A 12 -11.54 7.46 13.16
C PRO A 12 -11.94 8.49 14.23
N VAL A 13 -12.68 9.54 13.90
CA VAL A 13 -13.10 10.58 14.84
C VAL A 13 -14.46 10.23 15.46
N SER A 14 -15.48 10.06 14.62
CA SER A 14 -16.86 9.87 15.08
C SER A 14 -17.22 8.43 15.43
N LYS A 15 -16.37 7.47 15.05
CA LYS A 15 -16.58 6.01 15.17
C LYS A 15 -17.83 5.50 14.44
N GLN A 16 -18.40 6.30 13.55
CA GLN A 16 -19.57 5.93 12.76
C GLN A 16 -19.19 5.13 11.52
N PRO A 17 -20.10 4.31 10.98
CA PRO A 17 -19.88 3.57 9.73
C PRO A 17 -19.53 4.49 8.55
N LEU A 18 -18.74 3.97 7.61
CA LEU A 18 -18.33 4.67 6.40
C LEU A 18 -19.07 4.12 5.17
N SER A 19 -19.37 4.98 4.21
CA SER A 19 -19.79 4.59 2.87
C SER A 19 -18.60 4.58 1.92
N LEU A 20 -18.66 3.76 0.87
CA LEU A 20 -17.58 3.58 -0.10
C LEU A 20 -18.02 4.08 -1.47
N ASP A 21 -17.24 4.99 -2.06
CA ASP A 21 -17.30 5.27 -3.50
C ASP A 21 -16.11 4.64 -4.19
N VAL A 22 -16.40 3.87 -5.23
CA VAL A 22 -15.38 3.17 -6.02
C VAL A 22 -15.10 3.97 -7.28
N ILE A 23 -13.81 4.24 -7.54
CA ILE A 23 -13.35 4.82 -8.80
C ILE A 23 -12.69 3.73 -9.67
N GLU A 24 -11.90 2.84 -9.04
CA GLU A 24 -11.17 1.79 -9.74
C GLU A 24 -11.14 0.52 -8.88
N GLU A 25 -11.46 -0.63 -9.48
CA GLU A 25 -11.46 -1.94 -8.85
C GLU A 25 -10.73 -2.99 -9.70
N ALA A 26 -10.18 -3.99 -9.03
CA ALA A 26 -9.57 -5.15 -9.67
C ALA A 26 -9.89 -6.42 -8.92
N VAL A 27 -9.85 -7.54 -9.64
CA VAL A 27 -10.00 -8.86 -9.05
C VAL A 27 -8.62 -9.35 -8.59
N GLY A 28 -8.50 -9.71 -7.33
CA GLY A 28 -7.26 -10.23 -6.77
C GLY A 28 -6.92 -11.60 -7.36
N GLN A 29 -5.70 -11.76 -7.86
CA GLN A 29 -5.24 -12.97 -8.55
C GLN A 29 -5.20 -14.22 -7.65
N ALA A 30 -5.08 -14.05 -6.32
CA ALA A 30 -4.96 -15.17 -5.40
C ALA A 30 -6.30 -15.83 -5.02
N ASN A 31 -7.38 -15.04 -4.92
CA ASN A 31 -8.63 -15.50 -4.29
C ASN A 31 -9.89 -15.16 -5.12
N GLY A 32 -9.76 -14.45 -6.24
CA GLY A 32 -10.90 -13.92 -7.00
C GLY A 32 -11.67 -12.80 -6.30
N GLU A 33 -11.14 -12.26 -5.19
CA GLU A 33 -11.84 -11.27 -4.38
C GLU A 33 -11.70 -9.84 -4.94
N GLN A 34 -12.77 -9.04 -4.81
CA GLN A 34 -12.80 -7.65 -5.25
C GLN A 34 -11.89 -6.77 -4.39
N GLN A 35 -10.92 -6.13 -5.03
CA GLN A 35 -10.04 -5.14 -4.43
C GLN A 35 -10.28 -3.76 -5.01
N ILE A 36 -10.55 -2.80 -4.14
CA ILE A 36 -10.62 -1.39 -4.50
C ILE A 36 -9.20 -0.85 -4.68
N LEU A 37 -8.88 -0.36 -5.87
CA LEU A 37 -7.61 0.28 -6.22
C LEU A 37 -7.62 1.76 -5.86
N LYS A 38 -8.70 2.46 -6.26
CA LYS A 38 -8.94 3.89 -6.01
C LYS A 38 -10.40 4.16 -5.67
N GLY A 39 -10.65 5.14 -4.82
CA GLY A 39 -11.99 5.48 -4.34
C GLY A 39 -11.95 6.46 -3.18
N SER A 40 -13.08 6.63 -2.50
CA SER A 40 -13.15 7.37 -1.24
C SER A 40 -14.04 6.66 -0.22
N LEU A 41 -13.67 6.74 1.05
CA LEU A 41 -14.55 6.40 2.17
C LEU A 41 -15.17 7.68 2.73
N ARG A 42 -16.50 7.78 2.73
CA ARG A 42 -17.23 8.93 3.24
C ARG A 42 -17.84 8.65 4.61
N GLY A 43 -17.55 9.54 5.56
CA GLY A 43 -18.32 9.71 6.79
C GLY A 43 -19.36 10.83 6.63
N ALA A 44 -19.98 11.25 7.73
CA ALA A 44 -21.01 12.30 7.70
C ALA A 44 -20.48 13.65 7.20
N GLN A 45 -19.24 14.00 7.55
CA GLN A 45 -18.59 15.27 7.20
C GLN A 45 -17.13 15.06 6.76
N THR A 46 -16.70 13.82 6.62
CA THR A 46 -15.31 13.42 6.37
C THR A 46 -15.22 12.58 5.10
N SER A 47 -14.10 12.69 4.39
CA SER A 47 -13.84 11.92 3.17
C SER A 47 -12.37 11.48 3.19
N TYR A 48 -12.14 10.17 3.06
CA TYR A 48 -10.82 9.56 3.16
C TYR A 48 -10.47 8.91 1.83
N PRO A 49 -9.46 9.41 1.10
CA PRO A 49 -9.12 8.86 -0.20
C PRO A 49 -8.51 7.47 -0.06
N ILE A 50 -8.86 6.58 -1.00
CA ILE A 50 -8.20 5.31 -1.21
C ILE A 50 -7.24 5.49 -2.38
N VAL A 51 -5.94 5.35 -2.12
CA VAL A 51 -4.89 5.45 -3.14
C VAL A 51 -4.03 4.21 -3.08
N ASN A 52 -3.80 3.57 -4.22
CA ASN A 52 -3.01 2.34 -4.34
C ASN A 52 -3.48 1.28 -3.34
N ARG A 53 -4.79 1.04 -3.27
CA ARG A 53 -5.45 0.07 -2.39
C ARG A 53 -5.42 0.43 -0.89
N ILE A 54 -4.88 1.57 -0.48
CA ILE A 54 -4.70 1.98 0.92
C ILE A 54 -5.66 3.13 1.26
N PRO A 55 -6.62 2.93 2.19
CA PRO A 55 -7.43 4.02 2.75
C PRO A 55 -6.57 4.97 3.61
N ARG A 56 -6.70 6.27 3.40
CA ARG A 56 -5.91 7.31 4.11
C ARG A 56 -6.78 8.00 5.16
N PHE A 57 -6.77 7.47 6.39
CA PHE A 57 -7.53 8.02 7.52
C PHE A 57 -6.86 9.22 8.22
N VAL A 58 -5.59 9.46 7.92
CA VAL A 58 -4.82 10.56 8.50
C VAL A 58 -5.04 11.80 7.65
N GLN A 59 -5.60 12.85 8.26
CA GLN A 59 -5.65 14.19 7.68
C GLN A 59 -4.27 14.82 7.90
N THR A 60 -3.59 15.19 6.82
CA THR A 60 -2.16 15.54 6.70
C THR A 60 -1.72 16.84 7.41
N GLU A 61 -2.45 17.31 8.42
CA GLU A 61 -2.12 18.52 9.16
C GLU A 61 -1.36 18.26 10.47
N ASP A 62 -1.05 17.00 10.79
CA ASP A 62 -0.16 16.69 11.91
C ASP A 62 1.31 16.90 11.52
N VAL A 63 1.89 18.00 12.01
CA VAL A 63 3.28 18.42 11.74
C VAL A 63 4.29 17.32 12.10
N GLY A 64 4.00 16.47 13.10
CA GLY A 64 4.89 15.36 13.49
C GLY A 64 4.92 14.21 12.48
N GLN A 65 3.85 14.01 11.72
CA GLN A 65 3.77 12.95 10.71
C GLN A 65 4.54 13.32 9.43
N LYS A 66 4.61 14.61 9.06
CA LYS A 66 5.33 15.08 7.87
C LYS A 66 6.82 14.77 7.91
N GLN A 67 7.47 14.96 9.07
CA GLN A 67 8.89 14.63 9.21
C GLN A 67 9.17 13.13 9.05
N THR A 68 8.24 12.29 9.51
CA THR A 68 8.30 10.82 9.36
C THR A 68 8.05 10.41 7.91
N GLU A 69 7.08 11.06 7.25
CA GLU A 69 6.84 10.90 5.81
C GLU A 69 8.08 11.23 4.99
N GLU A 70 8.75 12.35 5.26
CA GLU A 70 9.96 12.75 4.53
C GLU A 70 11.10 11.73 4.69
N SER A 71 11.29 11.22 5.91
CA SER A 71 12.39 10.30 6.23
C SER A 71 12.19 8.90 5.67
N PHE A 72 10.96 8.37 5.72
CA PHE A 72 10.65 7.00 5.26
C PHE A 72 10.09 6.94 3.84
N GLY A 73 9.37 7.98 3.43
CA GLY A 73 8.70 8.06 2.12
C GLY A 73 9.68 8.17 0.96
N TYR A 74 10.84 8.82 1.14
CA TYR A 74 11.83 8.97 0.07
C TYR A 74 12.29 7.62 -0.50
N LYS A 75 12.67 6.67 0.35
CA LYS A 75 13.08 5.32 -0.12
C LYS A 75 11.90 4.55 -0.72
N TRP A 76 10.70 4.78 -0.22
CA TRP A 76 9.49 4.12 -0.73
C TRP A 76 9.07 4.64 -2.11
N GLN A 77 9.39 5.91 -2.43
CA GLN A 77 9.18 6.49 -3.76
C GLN A 77 10.16 5.95 -4.81
N GLN A 78 11.32 5.43 -4.39
CA GLN A 78 12.30 4.79 -5.28
C GLN A 78 11.94 3.34 -5.63
N ARG A 79 10.75 2.86 -5.25
CA ARG A 79 10.32 1.48 -5.51
C ARG A 79 10.49 1.09 -6.97
N ASP A 80 10.05 1.93 -7.90
CA ASP A 80 10.13 1.62 -9.33
C ASP A 80 11.57 1.45 -9.81
N THR A 81 12.53 2.12 -9.15
CA THR A 81 13.97 1.94 -9.40
C THR A 81 14.46 0.60 -8.88
N TYR A 82 13.97 0.13 -7.73
CA TYR A 82 14.32 -1.21 -7.21
C TYR A 82 13.64 -2.36 -7.97
N ASP A 83 12.44 -2.12 -8.52
CA ASP A 83 11.70 -3.09 -9.34
C ASP A 83 12.25 -3.17 -10.79
N ALA A 84 13.20 -2.30 -11.16
CA ALA A 84 13.80 -2.31 -12.49
C ALA A 84 14.63 -3.60 -12.73
N PRO A 85 14.52 -4.26 -13.90
CA PRO A 85 15.17 -5.56 -14.15
C PRO A 85 16.69 -5.54 -13.98
N ASN A 86 17.34 -4.44 -14.35
CA ASN A 86 18.79 -4.27 -14.21
C ASN A 86 19.21 -4.16 -12.73
N VAL A 87 18.41 -3.50 -11.90
CA VAL A 87 18.70 -3.35 -10.46
C VAL A 87 18.48 -4.67 -9.74
N GLN A 88 17.43 -5.42 -10.09
CA GLN A 88 17.20 -6.76 -9.55
C GLN A 88 18.33 -7.73 -9.92
N ALA A 89 18.81 -7.73 -11.17
CA ALA A 89 19.90 -8.61 -11.59
C ALA A 89 21.21 -8.33 -10.83
N VAL A 90 21.52 -7.05 -10.60
CA VAL A 90 22.71 -6.65 -9.81
C VAL A 90 22.55 -7.02 -8.35
N ALA A 91 21.38 -6.79 -7.75
CA ALA A 91 21.09 -7.15 -6.37
C ALA A 91 21.15 -8.68 -6.17
N GLN A 92 20.61 -9.46 -7.09
CA GLN A 92 20.66 -10.92 -7.07
C GLN A 92 22.10 -11.42 -7.12
N ALA A 93 22.91 -10.93 -8.07
CA ALA A 93 24.32 -11.31 -8.17
C ALA A 93 25.10 -10.97 -6.89
N TRP A 94 24.88 -9.79 -6.31
CA TRP A 94 25.51 -9.38 -5.06
C TRP A 94 25.07 -10.24 -3.86
N LEU A 95 23.80 -10.62 -3.79
CA LEU A 95 23.29 -11.50 -2.72
C LEU A 95 23.90 -12.90 -2.81
N VAL A 96 24.06 -13.43 -4.02
CA VAL A 96 24.71 -14.73 -4.25
C VAL A 96 26.19 -14.69 -3.83
N ASP A 97 26.93 -13.65 -4.23
CA ASP A 97 28.34 -13.47 -3.87
C ASP A 97 28.53 -13.30 -2.35
N ARG A 98 27.70 -12.46 -1.73
CA ARG A 98 27.84 -12.12 -0.32
C ARG A 98 27.44 -13.23 0.65
N TYR A 99 26.42 -14.02 0.30
CA TYR A 99 25.81 -14.99 1.20
C TYR A 99 25.93 -16.44 0.73
N GLY A 100 26.52 -16.69 -0.45
CA GLY A 100 26.80 -18.05 -0.94
C GLY A 100 25.55 -18.81 -1.39
N PHE A 101 24.47 -18.13 -1.78
CA PHE A 101 23.23 -18.78 -2.24
C PHE A 101 23.34 -19.49 -3.61
N ALA A 102 24.55 -19.62 -4.16
CA ALA A 102 24.80 -20.29 -5.44
C ALA A 102 24.37 -21.77 -5.43
N ASP A 103 24.29 -22.40 -4.26
CA ASP A 103 24.01 -23.84 -4.11
C ASP A 103 22.51 -24.16 -3.87
N GLY A 104 21.61 -23.19 -4.04
CA GLY A 104 20.17 -23.33 -3.76
C GLY A 104 19.34 -24.06 -4.82
N ASP A 105 19.90 -24.41 -5.98
CA ASP A 105 19.21 -25.16 -7.06
C ASP A 105 19.10 -26.68 -6.77
N ALA A 106 19.43 -27.09 -5.55
CA ALA A 106 19.20 -28.45 -5.04
C ALA A 106 18.03 -28.51 -4.05
N MET A 107 16.85 -27.99 -4.42
CA MET A 107 15.54 -28.42 -3.88
C MET A 107 14.42 -28.21 -4.89
#